data_AF-A0A9X1SDK3-F1
#
_entry.id   AF-A0A9X1SDK3-F1
#
_cell.length_a   1.000
_cell.length_b   1.000
_cell.length_c   1.000
_cell.angle_alpha   90.00
_cell.angle_beta   90.00
_cell.angle_gamma   90.00
#
_symmetry.space_group_name_H-M   'P 1'
#
loop_
_entity.id
_entity.type
_entity.pdbx_description
1 polymer ?
#
loop_
_entity_poly.entity_id
_entity_poly.type
_entity_poly.pdbx_seq_one_letter_code
_entity_poly.pdbx_strand_id
1 'polypeptide(L)'
;MDTFTITTTVTFHPLRVPPRCRKPRRVEETFTVTTDIPSVTAADAPVACIFDPGYQRLTHDETDEIALRTFDGSFYIQRRDVNAGDEDFPSERTWESRETDQVAAEREAHGRLWKYLVIDGKVWETIGEPYYSVNTYGTGNNHGGTGLSLNLLSAGQDVSSLDYAATELEAAIDGALEVAEARRDTEYFEHIRSFKGVNVILPEAFRIIPRDMRKTSKEAEVRVVADAMSAALSGPLDREKIRTVREALKELEDIMFNHGIDEVSR
;
A
#
# COMPACT_ATOMS: atom_id res chain seq x y z
N MET A 1 -9.38 -6.86 25.86
CA MET A 1 -8.37 -6.93 24.80
C MET A 1 -7.05 -6.76 25.49
N ASP A 2 -6.21 -7.79 25.43
CA ASP A 2 -4.96 -7.79 26.18
C ASP A 2 -3.91 -6.96 25.43
N THR A 3 -2.89 -6.52 26.15
CA THR A 3 -1.82 -5.71 25.59
C THR A 3 -0.46 -6.23 26.05
N PHE A 4 0.53 -6.10 25.17
CA PHE A 4 1.94 -6.25 25.51
C PHE A 4 2.55 -4.86 25.62
N THR A 5 2.95 -4.47 26.82
CA THR A 5 3.48 -3.14 27.10
C THR A 5 5.00 -3.12 26.93
N ILE A 6 5.50 -2.19 26.12
CA ILE A 6 6.92 -1.89 25.98
C ILE A 6 7.24 -0.55 26.63
N THR A 7 8.16 -0.57 27.59
CA THR A 7 8.78 0.64 28.16
C THR A 7 10.04 0.99 27.37
N THR A 8 10.00 2.12 26.66
CA THR A 8 11.14 2.65 25.92
C THR A 8 11.79 3.78 26.72
N THR A 9 13.06 3.61 27.11
CA THR A 9 13.88 4.73 27.58
C THR A 9 14.43 5.48 26.37
N VAL A 10 13.94 6.70 26.15
CA VAL A 10 14.31 7.55 25.02
C VAL A 10 15.39 8.52 25.46
N THR A 11 16.49 8.55 24.70
CA THR A 11 17.55 9.56 24.81
C THR A 11 17.43 10.51 23.64
N PHE A 12 17.44 11.82 23.89
CA PHE A 12 17.39 12.85 22.85
C PHE A 12 18.29 14.04 23.20
N HIS A 13 18.59 14.89 22.21
CA HIS A 13 19.66 15.90 22.32
C HIS A 13 19.17 17.33 22.04
N PRO A 14 18.38 17.95 22.94
CA PRO A 14 17.90 19.31 22.75
C PRO A 14 19.02 20.35 22.78
N LEU A 15 18.78 21.49 22.12
CA LEU A 15 19.64 22.66 22.23
C LEU A 15 19.23 23.49 23.44
N ARG A 16 20.04 23.43 24.51
CA ARG A 16 19.87 24.26 25.72
C ARG A 16 20.97 25.30 25.79
N VAL A 17 20.75 26.41 26.49
CA VAL A 17 21.81 27.37 26.83
C VAL A 17 22.23 27.12 28.27
N PRO A 18 23.36 26.43 28.53
CA PRO A 18 23.79 26.16 29.91
C PRO A 18 24.09 27.45 30.68
N PRO A 19 24.04 27.43 32.02
CA PRO A 19 24.50 28.54 32.83
C PRO A 19 25.90 29.00 32.40
N ARG A 20 26.10 30.31 32.28
CA ARG A 20 27.35 30.96 31.84
C ARG A 20 27.74 30.78 30.37
N CYS A 21 26.95 30.09 29.56
CA CYS A 21 27.14 30.00 28.12
C CYS A 21 26.31 31.06 27.38
N ARG A 22 26.79 31.51 26.21
CA ARG A 22 26.04 32.40 25.31
C ARG A 22 25.47 31.70 24.07
N LYS A 23 25.98 30.50 23.75
CA LYS A 23 25.58 29.72 22.58
C LYS A 23 24.86 28.45 23.03
N PRO A 24 23.76 28.05 22.38
CA PRO A 24 23.13 26.76 22.63
C PRO A 24 24.11 25.60 22.45
N ARG A 25 23.98 24.60 23.30
CA ARG A 25 24.73 23.34 23.28
C ARG A 25 23.74 22.19 23.26
N ARG A 26 24.10 21.09 22.59
CA ARG A 26 23.38 19.84 22.74
C ARG A 26 23.60 19.34 24.17
N VAL A 27 22.50 19.03 24.84
CA VAL A 27 22.50 18.42 26.16
C VAL A 27 21.76 17.10 26.00
N GLU A 28 22.27 16.04 26.60
CA GLU A 28 21.58 14.75 26.63
C GLU A 28 20.47 14.80 27.68
N GLU A 29 19.25 14.51 27.27
CA GLU A 29 18.09 14.37 28.15
C GLU A 29 17.46 12.99 27.90
N THR A 30 16.96 12.35 28.97
CA THR A 30 16.31 11.04 28.90
C THR A 30 14.92 11.08 29.52
N PHE A 31 14.01 10.29 28.97
CA PHE A 31 12.67 10.07 29.51
C PHE A 31 12.17 8.68 29.13
N THR A 32 11.11 8.21 29.79
CA THR A 32 10.50 6.90 29.53
C THR A 32 9.13 7.07 28.88
N VAL A 33 8.85 6.24 27.89
CA VAL A 33 7.55 6.16 27.20
C VAL A 33 7.07 4.72 27.24
N THR A 34 5.82 4.51 27.66
CA THR A 34 5.16 3.20 27.60
C THR A 34 4.27 3.14 26.36
N THR A 35 4.41 2.08 25.56
CA THR A 35 3.53 1.80 24.43
C THR A 35 2.84 0.46 24.62
N ASP A 36 1.52 0.47 24.55
CA ASP A 36 0.71 -0.73 24.59
C ASP A 36 0.51 -1.26 23.17
N ILE A 37 0.94 -2.49 22.94
CA ILE A 37 0.78 -3.19 21.66
C ILE A 37 -0.40 -4.16 21.82
N PRO A 38 -1.38 -4.15 20.91
CA PRO A 38 -2.49 -5.08 21.02
C PRO A 38 -2.01 -6.54 21.01
N SER A 39 -2.56 -7.35 21.90
CA SER A 39 -2.28 -8.79 22.01
C SER A 39 -3.58 -9.57 21.87
N VAL A 40 -3.66 -10.38 20.83
CA VAL A 40 -4.87 -11.07 20.39
C VAL A 40 -4.61 -12.55 20.12
N THR A 41 -5.67 -13.33 19.96
CA THR A 41 -5.55 -14.74 19.57
C THR A 41 -5.57 -14.89 18.05
N ALA A 42 -5.12 -16.03 17.53
CA ALA A 42 -5.29 -16.35 16.10
C ALA A 42 -6.76 -16.35 15.62
N ALA A 43 -7.73 -16.50 16.53
CA ALA A 43 -9.15 -16.44 16.21
C ALA A 43 -9.63 -14.99 15.98
N ASP A 44 -9.05 -14.02 16.69
CA ASP A 44 -9.37 -12.60 16.54
C ASP A 44 -8.72 -11.99 15.28
N ALA A 45 -7.61 -12.58 14.83
CA ALA A 45 -6.85 -12.14 13.65
C ALA A 45 -6.80 -13.24 12.58
N PRO A 46 -7.90 -13.49 11.85
CA PRO A 46 -7.99 -14.60 10.90
C PRO A 46 -7.02 -14.46 9.72
N VAL A 47 -6.70 -15.58 9.08
CA VAL A 47 -5.89 -15.60 7.86
C VAL A 47 -6.73 -15.06 6.69
N ALA A 48 -6.23 -14.00 6.05
CA ALA A 48 -6.87 -13.37 4.91
C ALA A 48 -6.43 -13.98 3.57
N CYS A 49 -5.13 -14.28 3.43
CA CYS A 49 -4.61 -15.01 2.29
C CYS A 49 -3.30 -15.73 2.64
N ILE A 50 -2.87 -16.62 1.74
CA ILE A 50 -1.58 -17.31 1.80
C ILE A 50 -0.80 -16.96 0.52
N PHE A 51 0.45 -16.54 0.68
CA PHE A 51 1.34 -16.33 -0.46
C PHE A 51 1.90 -17.66 -0.97
N ASP A 52 2.10 -17.79 -2.28
CA ASP A 52 2.84 -18.92 -2.84
C ASP A 52 4.28 -18.95 -2.28
N PRO A 53 4.82 -20.12 -1.92
CA PRO A 53 6.17 -20.26 -1.34
C PRO A 53 7.30 -19.68 -2.19
N GLY A 54 7.09 -19.49 -3.50
CA GLY A 54 8.05 -18.85 -4.40
C GLY A 54 8.14 -17.32 -4.27
N TYR A 55 7.30 -16.68 -3.43
CA TYR A 55 7.27 -15.23 -3.31
C TYR A 55 8.35 -14.69 -2.33
N GLN A 56 9.60 -14.73 -2.78
CA GLN A 56 10.81 -14.38 -2.00
C GLN A 56 10.92 -12.90 -1.57
N ARG A 57 10.02 -12.01 -2.03
CA ARG A 57 10.10 -10.57 -1.71
C ARG A 57 9.67 -10.24 -0.27
N LEU A 58 8.95 -11.13 0.39
CA LEU A 58 8.42 -10.91 1.73
C LEU A 58 9.20 -11.67 2.82
N THR A 59 9.92 -12.72 2.44
CA THR A 59 10.74 -13.51 3.36
C THR A 59 12.06 -13.91 2.69
N HIS A 60 13.16 -13.82 3.43
CA HIS A 60 14.49 -14.34 3.04
C HIS A 60 14.60 -15.89 3.15
N ASP A 61 13.50 -16.62 3.33
CA ASP A 61 13.48 -18.09 3.49
C ASP A 61 12.52 -18.69 2.48
N GLU A 62 12.97 -19.75 1.82
CA GLU A 62 12.41 -20.30 0.58
C GLU A 62 11.33 -21.39 0.80
N THR A 63 10.91 -21.68 2.04
CA THR A 63 10.23 -22.96 2.32
C THR A 63 8.86 -22.91 2.97
N ASP A 64 8.44 -21.78 3.56
CA ASP A 64 7.22 -21.76 4.38
C ASP A 64 6.09 -20.96 3.71
N GLU A 65 4.87 -21.49 3.77
CA GLU A 65 3.65 -20.76 3.42
C GLU A 65 3.55 -19.50 4.29
N ILE A 66 3.55 -18.33 3.63
CA ILE A 66 3.43 -17.06 4.33
C ILE A 66 1.94 -16.74 4.48
N ALA A 67 1.41 -16.88 5.68
CA ALA A 67 0.04 -16.49 5.99
C ALA A 67 -0.03 -14.98 6.25
N LEU A 68 -0.91 -14.27 5.52
CA LEU A 68 -1.29 -12.91 5.81
C LEU A 68 -2.52 -12.91 6.72
N ARG A 69 -2.44 -12.25 7.86
CA ARG A 69 -3.57 -12.11 8.79
C ARG A 69 -4.18 -10.72 8.71
N THR A 70 -5.45 -10.59 9.03
CA THR A 70 -6.12 -9.28 9.14
C THR A 70 -6.57 -9.03 10.58
N PHE A 71 -6.42 -7.80 11.05
CA PHE A 71 -6.91 -7.36 12.35
C PHE A 71 -7.20 -5.86 12.31
N ASP A 72 -8.37 -5.45 12.80
CA ASP A 72 -8.85 -4.06 12.78
C ASP A 72 -8.68 -3.36 11.41
N GLY A 73 -8.91 -4.12 10.34
CA GLY A 73 -8.83 -3.62 8.97
C GLY A 73 -7.42 -3.35 8.45
N SER A 74 -6.39 -3.80 9.16
CA SER A 74 -5.00 -3.79 8.70
C SER A 74 -4.53 -5.21 8.43
N PHE A 75 -3.56 -5.36 7.52
CA PHE A 75 -2.93 -6.65 7.23
C PHE A 75 -1.62 -6.80 7.98
N TYR A 76 -1.30 -8.02 8.38
CA TYR A 76 -0.14 -8.35 9.18
C TYR A 76 0.57 -9.59 8.65
N ILE A 77 1.91 -9.52 8.63
CA ILE A 77 2.81 -10.63 8.33
C ILE A 77 3.63 -10.95 9.58
N GLN A 78 3.91 -12.23 9.82
CA GLN A 78 4.67 -12.63 11.00
C GLN A 78 6.13 -12.18 10.87
N ARG A 79 6.66 -11.52 11.92
CA ARG A 79 8.10 -11.30 12.04
C ARG A 79 8.72 -12.64 12.47
N ARG A 80 9.63 -13.15 11.65
CA ARG A 80 10.18 -14.51 11.76
C ARG A 80 10.68 -14.81 13.18
N ASP A 81 10.13 -15.84 13.81
CA ASP A 81 10.50 -16.40 15.13
C ASP A 81 10.71 -15.41 16.29
N VAL A 82 10.04 -14.25 16.26
CA VAL A 82 10.09 -13.29 17.38
C VAL A 82 8.86 -13.46 18.25
N ASN A 83 9.03 -13.83 19.53
CA ASN A 83 7.97 -13.74 20.52
C ASN A 83 8.04 -12.42 21.29
N ALA A 84 6.88 -11.98 21.77
CA ALA A 84 6.80 -10.83 22.66
C ALA A 84 7.51 -11.14 23.99
N GLY A 85 8.49 -10.31 24.35
CA GLY A 85 9.32 -10.49 25.53
C GLY A 85 10.68 -11.14 25.24
N ASP A 86 10.91 -11.65 24.03
CA ASP A 86 12.23 -12.14 23.61
C ASP A 86 13.23 -10.99 23.43
N GLU A 87 14.52 -11.33 23.28
CA GLU A 87 15.61 -10.36 23.07
C GLU A 87 15.36 -9.43 21.87
N ASP A 88 14.72 -9.94 20.81
CA ASP A 88 14.40 -9.17 19.59
C ASP A 88 13.13 -8.31 19.69
N PHE A 89 12.36 -8.49 20.78
CA PHE A 89 11.15 -7.71 21.08
C PHE A 89 10.86 -7.63 22.59
N PRO A 90 11.77 -7.00 23.38
CA PRO A 90 11.68 -7.00 24.83
C PRO A 90 10.62 -6.03 25.35
N SER A 91 10.14 -6.27 26.56
CA SER A 91 9.24 -5.34 27.28
C SER A 91 9.93 -4.06 27.73
N GLU A 92 11.26 -4.04 27.73
CA GLU A 92 12.09 -2.87 28.05
C GLU A 92 13.13 -2.66 26.95
N ARG A 93 13.22 -1.46 26.41
CA ARG A 93 14.21 -1.12 25.38
C ARG A 93 14.73 0.30 25.52
N THR A 94 15.84 0.58 24.86
CA THR A 94 16.38 1.95 24.72
C THR A 94 16.23 2.43 23.29
N TRP A 95 16.04 3.74 23.13
CA TRP A 95 15.98 4.39 21.82
C TRP A 95 16.75 5.71 21.85
N GLU A 96 17.62 5.93 20.87
CA GLU A 96 18.25 7.22 20.67
C GLU A 96 17.49 7.97 19.56
N SER A 97 16.74 8.99 19.97
CA SER A 97 15.94 9.82 19.09
C SER A 97 16.82 10.75 18.25
N ARG A 98 16.42 10.93 17.00
CA ARG A 98 17.03 11.94 16.12
C ARG A 98 16.45 13.34 16.32
N GLU A 99 15.35 13.41 17.04
CA GLU A 99 14.64 14.65 17.32
C GLU A 99 15.32 15.45 18.44
N THR A 100 15.24 16.77 18.34
CA THR A 100 15.75 17.69 19.36
C THR A 100 14.67 18.20 20.31
N ASP A 101 13.43 17.80 20.07
CA ASP A 101 12.25 18.14 20.86
C ASP A 101 11.67 16.88 21.50
N GLN A 102 11.23 16.99 22.76
CA GLN A 102 10.75 15.85 23.53
C GLN A 102 9.47 15.25 22.95
N VAL A 103 8.52 16.08 22.50
CA VAL A 103 7.23 15.62 21.93
C VAL A 103 7.48 14.93 20.59
N ALA A 104 8.38 15.47 19.77
CA ALA A 104 8.79 14.81 18.53
C ALA A 104 9.51 13.47 18.80
N ALA A 105 10.40 13.42 19.79
CA ALA A 105 11.09 12.20 20.19
C ALA A 105 10.14 11.12 20.73
N GLU A 106 9.12 11.53 21.51
CA GLU A 106 8.06 10.65 22.00
C GLU A 106 7.24 10.09 20.82
N ARG A 107 6.86 10.95 19.87
CA ARG A 107 6.15 10.52 18.64
C ARG A 107 6.99 9.57 17.80
N GLU A 108 8.30 9.79 17.67
CA GLU A 108 9.20 8.85 16.99
C GLU A 108 9.21 7.49 17.70
N ALA A 109 9.34 7.47 19.03
CA ALA A 109 9.39 6.24 19.81
C ALA A 109 8.10 5.42 19.69
N HIS A 110 6.93 6.06 19.81
CA HIS A 110 5.62 5.44 19.54
C HIS A 110 5.48 5.01 18.08
N GLY A 111 5.93 5.87 17.16
CA GLY A 111 5.94 5.67 15.71
C GLY A 111 6.74 4.46 15.23
N ARG A 112 7.57 3.86 16.08
CA ARG A 112 8.28 2.62 15.78
C ARG A 112 7.54 1.36 16.20
N LEU A 113 6.54 1.47 17.07
CA LEU A 113 5.82 0.35 17.66
C LEU A 113 4.38 0.18 17.15
N TRP A 114 3.75 1.23 16.63
CA TRP A 114 2.35 1.18 16.14
C TRP A 114 2.09 0.16 15.04
N LYS A 115 3.14 -0.24 14.31
CA LYS A 115 3.06 -1.23 13.23
C LYS A 115 3.06 -2.68 13.71
N TYR A 116 3.10 -2.93 15.01
CA TYR A 116 3.16 -4.29 15.53
C TYR A 116 1.83 -4.73 16.14
N LEU A 117 1.61 -6.03 16.07
CA LEU A 117 0.52 -6.77 16.70
C LEU A 117 1.10 -8.04 17.31
N VAL A 118 0.65 -8.42 18.50
CA VAL A 118 1.01 -9.71 19.10
C VAL A 118 -0.15 -10.68 18.86
N ILE A 119 0.12 -11.81 18.21
CA ILE A 119 -0.87 -12.87 17.97
C ILE A 119 -0.33 -14.17 18.58
N ASP A 120 -1.04 -14.70 19.58
CA ASP A 120 -0.62 -15.90 20.33
C ASP A 120 0.84 -15.83 20.82
N GLY A 121 1.25 -14.65 21.30
CA GLY A 121 2.61 -14.38 21.79
C GLY A 121 3.65 -14.11 20.70
N LYS A 122 3.34 -14.32 19.42
CA LYS A 122 4.24 -14.02 18.30
C LYS A 122 4.08 -12.58 17.82
N VAL A 123 5.17 -11.96 17.37
CA VAL A 123 5.16 -10.59 16.86
C VAL A 123 4.85 -10.58 15.36
N TRP A 124 3.90 -9.75 14.98
CA TRP A 124 3.47 -9.52 13.60
C TRP A 124 3.63 -8.05 13.25
N GLU A 125 3.95 -7.76 11.99
CA GLU A 125 4.16 -6.40 11.47
C GLU A 125 3.10 -6.06 10.43
N THR A 126 2.58 -4.84 10.50
CA THR A 126 1.62 -4.30 9.54
C THR A 126 2.23 -4.21 8.15
N ILE A 127 1.44 -4.57 7.15
CA ILE A 127 1.84 -4.53 5.74
C ILE A 127 0.70 -3.96 4.90
N GLY A 128 1.04 -3.45 3.71
CA GLY A 128 0.07 -2.97 2.73
C GLY A 128 -0.84 -4.07 2.22
N GLU A 129 -2.04 -3.70 1.76
CA GLU A 129 -2.93 -4.63 1.09
C GLU A 129 -2.29 -5.14 -0.20
N PRO A 130 -2.25 -6.48 -0.45
CA PRO A 130 -1.66 -7.01 -1.66
C PRO A 130 -2.55 -6.75 -2.88
N TYR A 131 -1.92 -6.55 -4.03
CA TYR A 131 -2.60 -6.35 -5.31
C TYR A 131 -1.73 -6.81 -6.47
N TYR A 132 -2.32 -7.06 -7.63
CA TYR A 132 -1.58 -7.42 -8.84
C TYR A 132 -1.40 -6.19 -9.74
N SER A 133 -0.24 -6.05 -10.36
CA SER A 133 0.09 -4.95 -11.25
C SER A 133 0.65 -5.49 -12.55
N VAL A 134 0.09 -5.04 -13.67
CA VAL A 134 0.61 -5.31 -15.01
C VAL A 134 1.72 -4.31 -15.30
N ASN A 135 2.94 -4.81 -15.39
CA ASN A 135 4.12 -4.01 -15.66
C ASN A 135 4.59 -4.24 -17.09
N THR A 136 4.91 -3.15 -17.79
CA THR A 136 5.51 -3.20 -19.12
C THR A 136 6.92 -2.65 -19.06
N TYR A 137 7.87 -3.34 -19.69
CA TYR A 137 9.26 -2.92 -19.77
C TYR A 137 9.66 -2.71 -21.22
N GLY A 138 10.51 -1.71 -21.46
CA GLY A 138 11.00 -1.37 -22.80
C GLY A 138 9.88 -1.01 -23.78
N THR A 139 10.14 -1.22 -25.08
CA THR A 139 9.34 -0.66 -26.19
C THR A 139 8.37 -1.66 -26.81
N GLY A 140 8.29 -2.90 -26.31
CA GLY A 140 7.46 -3.97 -26.87
C GLY A 140 8.17 -4.80 -27.95
N ASN A 141 7.45 -5.66 -28.65
CA ASN A 141 7.99 -6.68 -29.58
C ASN A 141 9.08 -7.56 -28.92
N ASN A 142 8.82 -8.03 -27.70
CA ASN A 142 9.73 -8.78 -26.83
C ASN A 142 10.94 -7.96 -26.31
N HIS A 143 11.03 -6.67 -26.63
CA HIS A 143 12.08 -5.79 -26.09
C HIS A 143 11.66 -5.24 -24.71
N GLY A 144 11.96 -6.02 -23.67
CA GLY A 144 11.66 -5.74 -22.26
C GLY A 144 10.47 -6.53 -21.73
N GLY A 145 9.42 -6.70 -22.54
CA GLY A 145 8.29 -7.57 -22.25
C GLY A 145 7.20 -6.97 -21.37
N THR A 146 6.19 -7.80 -21.10
CA THR A 146 5.10 -7.54 -20.16
C THR A 146 5.15 -8.59 -19.05
N GLY A 147 4.93 -8.16 -17.81
CA GLY A 147 4.91 -9.04 -16.64
C GLY A 147 3.75 -8.73 -15.71
N LEU A 148 3.35 -9.73 -14.95
CA LEU A 148 2.39 -9.60 -13.86
C LEU A 148 3.15 -9.68 -12.53
N SER A 149 2.91 -8.73 -11.63
CA SER A 149 3.59 -8.69 -10.33
C SER A 149 2.61 -8.54 -9.20
N LEU A 150 2.80 -9.32 -8.14
CA LEU A 150 2.18 -9.05 -6.84
C LEU A 150 2.94 -7.90 -6.18
N ASN A 151 2.23 -6.95 -5.59
CA ASN A 151 2.76 -5.79 -4.88
C ASN A 151 1.96 -5.56 -3.60
N LEU A 152 2.44 -4.63 -2.77
CA LEU A 152 1.80 -4.24 -1.52
C LEU A 152 1.53 -2.75 -1.55
N LEU A 153 0.31 -2.36 -1.23
CA LEU A 153 -0.11 -0.97 -1.30
C LEU A 153 0.62 -0.12 -0.24
N SER A 154 1.37 0.88 -0.67
CA SER A 154 2.00 1.83 0.25
C SER A 154 1.02 2.89 0.74
N ALA A 155 1.28 3.47 1.91
CA ALA A 155 0.45 4.56 2.43
C ALA A 155 0.41 5.75 1.45
N GLY A 156 -0.79 6.16 1.05
CA GLY A 156 -1.01 7.27 0.11
C GLY A 156 -0.77 6.91 -1.37
N GLN A 157 -0.58 5.64 -1.70
CA GLN A 157 -0.49 5.17 -3.07
C GLN A 157 -1.89 4.92 -3.64
N ASP A 158 -2.14 5.41 -4.86
CA ASP A 158 -3.34 5.12 -5.63
C ASP A 158 -3.15 3.88 -6.53
N VAL A 159 -4.24 3.14 -6.76
CA VAL A 159 -4.28 2.02 -7.70
C VAL A 159 -4.61 2.50 -9.12
N SER A 160 -3.80 2.09 -10.09
CA SER A 160 -3.94 2.44 -11.51
C SER A 160 -4.92 1.53 -12.25
N SER A 161 -5.16 1.83 -13.52
CA SER A 161 -5.93 0.96 -14.44
C SER A 161 -5.22 -0.35 -14.81
N LEU A 162 -3.93 -0.48 -14.50
CA LEU A 162 -3.15 -1.71 -14.68
C LEU A 162 -3.02 -2.52 -13.39
N ASP A 163 -3.62 -2.03 -12.30
CA ASP A 163 -3.66 -2.72 -11.02
C ASP A 163 -4.99 -3.45 -10.86
N TYR A 164 -4.96 -4.60 -10.19
CA TYR A 164 -6.09 -5.50 -9.95
C TYR A 164 -6.09 -5.88 -8.47
N ALA A 165 -7.28 -6.04 -7.88
CA ALA A 165 -7.37 -6.48 -6.49
C ALA A 165 -6.79 -7.90 -6.33
N ALA A 166 -6.30 -8.24 -5.13
CA ALA A 166 -5.82 -9.61 -4.86
C ALA A 166 -6.89 -10.70 -5.08
N THR A 167 -8.17 -10.31 -5.02
CA THR A 167 -9.34 -11.15 -5.30
C THR A 167 -9.58 -11.40 -6.79
N GLU A 168 -8.80 -10.79 -7.69
CA GLU A 168 -9.04 -10.78 -9.15
C GLU A 168 -7.87 -11.41 -9.93
N LEU A 169 -7.26 -12.49 -9.45
CA LEU A 169 -6.08 -13.10 -10.08
C LEU A 169 -6.30 -13.40 -11.57
N GLU A 170 -7.39 -14.07 -11.92
CA GLU A 170 -7.67 -14.46 -13.31
C GLU A 170 -7.85 -13.23 -14.22
N ALA A 171 -8.58 -12.21 -13.75
CA ALA A 171 -8.74 -10.96 -14.50
C ALA A 171 -7.41 -10.22 -14.67
N ALA A 172 -6.51 -10.31 -13.69
CA ALA A 172 -5.17 -9.75 -13.77
C ALA A 172 -4.29 -10.49 -14.80
N ILE A 173 -4.42 -11.82 -14.89
CA ILE A 173 -3.74 -12.64 -15.91
C ILE A 173 -4.27 -12.30 -17.30
N ASP A 174 -5.59 -12.26 -17.48
CA ASP A 174 -6.21 -11.92 -18.76
C ASP A 174 -5.81 -10.51 -19.22
N GLY A 175 -5.90 -9.52 -18.33
CA GLY A 175 -5.48 -8.16 -18.64
C GLY A 175 -3.98 -8.03 -18.93
N ALA A 176 -3.12 -8.81 -18.27
CA ALA A 176 -1.69 -8.87 -18.60
C ALA A 176 -1.45 -9.45 -20.01
N LEU A 177 -2.20 -10.48 -20.39
CA LEU A 177 -2.12 -11.08 -21.73
C LEU A 177 -2.61 -10.12 -22.81
N GLU A 178 -3.69 -9.37 -22.57
CA GLU A 178 -4.17 -8.33 -23.49
C GLU A 178 -3.10 -7.25 -23.73
N VAL A 179 -2.46 -6.76 -22.67
CA VAL A 179 -1.37 -5.78 -22.77
C VAL A 179 -0.17 -6.36 -23.51
N ALA A 180 0.20 -7.61 -23.22
CA ALA A 180 1.30 -8.29 -23.90
C ALA A 180 1.01 -8.49 -25.40
N GLU A 181 -0.21 -8.88 -25.77
CA GLU A 181 -0.64 -9.04 -27.15
C GLU A 181 -0.59 -7.71 -27.92
N ALA A 182 -1.17 -6.65 -27.34
CA ALA A 182 -1.15 -5.31 -27.94
C ALA A 182 0.28 -4.81 -28.21
N ARG A 183 1.24 -5.20 -27.36
CA ARG A 183 2.67 -4.86 -27.49
C ARG A 183 3.47 -5.85 -28.32
N ARG A 184 2.88 -6.96 -28.76
CA ARG A 184 3.55 -8.09 -29.42
C ARG A 184 4.66 -8.73 -28.55
N ASP A 185 4.49 -8.71 -27.24
CA ASP A 185 5.37 -9.35 -26.25
C ASP A 185 5.00 -10.84 -26.07
N THR A 186 4.98 -11.60 -27.18
CA THR A 186 4.47 -12.98 -27.23
C THR A 186 5.35 -13.99 -26.50
N GLU A 187 6.63 -13.71 -26.29
CA GLU A 187 7.55 -14.59 -25.57
C GLU A 187 7.24 -14.70 -24.06
N TYR A 188 6.42 -13.79 -23.53
CA TYR A 188 6.09 -13.71 -22.10
C TYR A 188 4.75 -14.35 -21.74
N PHE A 189 3.98 -14.84 -22.72
CA PHE A 189 2.64 -15.38 -22.48
C PHE A 189 2.61 -16.57 -21.52
N GLU A 190 3.54 -17.53 -21.67
CA GLU A 190 3.63 -18.68 -20.77
C GLU A 190 4.00 -18.25 -19.35
N HIS A 191 4.90 -17.28 -19.22
CA HIS A 191 5.28 -16.75 -17.92
C HIS A 191 4.10 -16.07 -17.21
N ILE A 192 3.33 -15.24 -17.92
CA ILE A 192 2.12 -14.58 -17.39
C ILE A 192 1.10 -15.62 -16.94
N ARG A 193 0.81 -16.65 -17.76
CA ARG A 193 -0.15 -17.72 -17.41
C ARG A 193 0.29 -18.58 -16.24
N SER A 194 1.59 -18.67 -15.99
CA SER A 194 2.15 -19.44 -14.87
C SER A 194 2.09 -18.70 -13.53
N PHE A 195 1.66 -17.44 -13.52
CA PHE A 195 1.59 -16.62 -12.33
C PHE A 195 0.51 -17.11 -11.36
N LYS A 196 0.89 -17.43 -10.11
CA LYS A 196 0.01 -18.08 -9.13
C LYS A 196 -0.69 -17.14 -8.15
N GLY A 197 -0.23 -15.88 -8.06
CA GLY A 197 -0.79 -14.89 -7.13
C GLY A 197 -0.80 -15.33 -5.67
N VAL A 198 -1.82 -14.88 -4.92
CA VAL A 198 -2.09 -15.28 -3.54
C VAL A 198 -3.36 -16.12 -3.47
N ASN A 199 -3.40 -17.08 -2.55
CA ASN A 199 -4.61 -17.83 -2.22
C ASN A 199 -5.48 -17.04 -1.24
N VAL A 200 -6.53 -16.40 -1.73
CA VAL A 200 -7.45 -15.58 -0.90
C VAL A 200 -8.41 -16.48 -0.11
N ILE A 201 -8.41 -16.32 1.21
CA ILE A 201 -9.26 -17.07 2.15
C ILE A 201 -10.41 -16.21 2.67
N LEU A 202 -10.16 -14.91 2.91
CA LEU A 202 -11.15 -13.97 3.44
C LEU A 202 -11.29 -12.75 2.50
N PRO A 203 -12.07 -12.86 1.41
CA PRO A 203 -12.21 -11.79 0.40
C PRO A 203 -12.69 -10.45 0.96
N GLU A 204 -13.56 -10.46 1.98
CA GLU A 204 -14.11 -9.27 2.62
C GLU A 204 -13.08 -8.46 3.43
N ALA A 205 -11.89 -9.03 3.69
CA ALA A 205 -10.80 -8.29 4.32
C ALA A 205 -10.13 -7.27 3.38
N PHE A 206 -10.30 -7.45 2.06
CA PHE A 206 -9.68 -6.65 1.02
C PHE A 206 -10.55 -5.43 0.69
N ARG A 207 -9.90 -4.27 0.54
CA ARG A 207 -10.54 -2.96 0.34
C ARG A 207 -10.27 -2.38 -1.04
N ILE A 208 -9.27 -2.89 -1.76
CA ILE A 208 -9.02 -2.48 -3.14
C ILE A 208 -10.22 -2.88 -3.97
N ILE A 209 -10.88 -1.87 -4.54
CA ILE A 209 -12.08 -2.06 -5.35
C ILE A 209 -11.67 -2.80 -6.64
N PRO A 210 -12.41 -3.88 -7.01
CA PRO A 210 -12.24 -4.59 -8.28
C PRO A 210 -12.04 -3.66 -9.47
N ARG A 211 -11.12 -4.00 -10.39
CA ARG A 211 -10.75 -3.13 -11.52
C ARG A 211 -11.95 -2.73 -12.37
N ASP A 212 -12.82 -3.68 -12.69
CA ASP A 212 -13.98 -3.40 -13.54
C ASP A 212 -14.95 -2.43 -12.87
N MET A 213 -15.15 -2.54 -11.55
CA MET A 213 -15.98 -1.59 -10.80
C MET A 213 -15.35 -0.19 -10.79
N ARG A 214 -14.03 -0.09 -10.65
CA ARG A 214 -13.31 1.19 -10.76
C ARG A 214 -13.47 1.79 -12.16
N LYS A 215 -13.34 0.97 -13.21
CA LYS A 215 -13.52 1.39 -14.60
C LYS A 215 -14.94 1.91 -14.84
N THR A 216 -15.98 1.15 -14.47
CA THR A 216 -17.38 1.57 -14.60
C THR A 216 -17.67 2.87 -13.83
N SER A 217 -17.13 3.02 -12.62
CA SER A 217 -17.28 4.26 -11.85
C SER A 217 -16.68 5.46 -12.60
N LYS A 218 -15.51 5.28 -13.21
CA LYS A 218 -14.83 6.33 -13.96
C LYS A 218 -15.49 6.63 -15.31
N GLU A 219 -16.03 5.63 -15.99
CA GLU A 219 -16.87 5.84 -17.17
C GLU A 219 -18.11 6.69 -16.85
N ALA A 220 -18.74 6.47 -15.70
CA ALA A 220 -19.87 7.29 -15.25
C ALA A 220 -19.46 8.75 -14.99
N GLU A 221 -18.29 8.98 -14.37
CA GLU A 221 -17.72 10.33 -14.19
C GLU A 221 -17.46 11.01 -15.54
N VAL A 222 -16.81 10.32 -16.47
CA VAL A 222 -16.54 10.84 -17.82
C VAL A 222 -17.83 11.20 -18.53
N ARG A 223 -18.89 10.38 -18.41
CA ARG A 223 -20.19 10.65 -19.00
C ARG A 223 -20.81 11.95 -18.49
N VAL A 224 -20.73 12.21 -17.17
CA VAL A 224 -21.24 13.45 -16.58
C VAL A 224 -20.50 14.67 -17.14
N VAL A 225 -19.17 14.58 -17.27
CA VAL A 225 -18.35 15.66 -17.85
C VAL A 225 -18.70 15.86 -19.33
N ALA A 226 -18.83 14.78 -20.10
CA ALA A 226 -19.19 14.84 -21.52
C ALA A 226 -20.58 15.45 -21.74
N ASP A 227 -21.57 15.09 -20.93
CA ASP A 227 -22.92 15.65 -20.98
C ASP A 227 -22.92 17.15 -20.64
N ALA A 228 -22.15 17.56 -19.62
CA ALA A 228 -21.99 18.96 -19.25
C ALA A 228 -21.32 19.78 -20.38
N MET A 229 -20.31 19.22 -21.04
CA MET A 229 -19.68 19.83 -22.22
C MET A 229 -20.66 19.97 -23.38
N SER A 230 -21.43 18.91 -23.68
CA SER A 230 -22.45 18.94 -24.73
C SER A 230 -23.49 20.02 -24.45
N ALA A 231 -23.92 20.17 -23.20
CA ALA A 231 -24.83 21.23 -22.78
C ALA A 231 -24.21 22.63 -22.93
N ALA A 232 -22.94 22.82 -22.53
CA ALA A 232 -22.23 24.09 -22.66
C ALA A 232 -22.04 24.53 -24.12
N LEU A 233 -21.86 23.55 -25.02
CA LEU A 233 -21.77 23.76 -26.47
C LEU A 233 -23.14 23.95 -27.14
N SER A 234 -24.24 23.62 -26.46
CA SER A 234 -25.60 23.83 -26.97
C SER A 234 -26.05 25.28 -26.80
N GLY A 235 -25.61 26.16 -27.71
CA GLY A 235 -26.05 27.56 -27.76
C GLY A 235 -24.99 28.52 -28.31
N PRO A 236 -25.20 29.85 -28.20
CA PRO A 236 -24.21 30.83 -28.61
C PRO A 236 -22.92 30.66 -27.80
N LEU A 237 -21.81 30.54 -28.52
CA LEU A 237 -20.48 30.38 -27.96
C LEU A 237 -19.87 31.76 -27.67
N ASP A 238 -19.36 31.93 -26.46
CA ASP A 238 -18.52 33.06 -26.08
C ASP A 238 -17.16 32.56 -25.58
N ARG A 239 -16.25 33.50 -25.31
CA ARG A 239 -14.87 33.18 -24.91
C ARG A 239 -14.80 32.43 -23.58
N GLU A 240 -15.74 32.66 -22.68
CA GLU A 240 -15.78 32.02 -21.36
C GLU A 240 -16.23 30.57 -21.48
N LYS A 241 -17.32 30.31 -22.23
CA LYS A 241 -17.77 28.95 -22.53
C LYS A 241 -16.71 28.12 -23.25
N ILE A 242 -16.00 28.72 -24.22
CA ILE A 242 -14.89 28.04 -24.91
C ILE A 242 -13.76 27.67 -23.92
N ARG A 243 -13.47 28.53 -22.94
CA ARG A 243 -12.47 28.22 -21.90
C ARG A 243 -12.94 27.06 -21.03
N THR A 244 -14.16 27.11 -20.51
CA THR A 244 -14.73 26.04 -19.67
C THR A 244 -14.73 24.69 -20.38
N VAL A 245 -15.13 24.65 -21.65
CA VAL A 245 -15.10 23.41 -22.45
C VAL A 245 -13.67 22.88 -22.63
N ARG A 246 -12.68 23.77 -22.78
CA ARG A 246 -11.27 23.35 -22.92
C ARG A 246 -10.70 22.76 -21.63
N GLU A 247 -11.03 23.36 -20.49
CA GLU A 247 -10.64 22.86 -19.17
C GLU A 247 -11.28 21.49 -18.91
N ALA A 248 -12.58 21.35 -19.20
CA ALA A 248 -13.30 20.08 -19.09
C ALA A 248 -12.79 19.00 -20.05
N LEU A 249 -12.44 19.35 -21.29
CA LEU A 249 -11.85 18.41 -22.25
C LEU A 249 -10.51 17.87 -21.75
N LYS A 250 -9.67 18.74 -21.17
CA LYS A 250 -8.39 18.31 -20.61
C LYS A 250 -8.60 17.35 -19.44
N GLU A 251 -9.49 17.69 -18.52
CA GLU A 251 -9.84 16.82 -17.39
C GLU A 251 -10.37 15.45 -17.88
N LEU A 252 -11.21 15.47 -18.91
CA LEU A 252 -11.76 14.26 -19.52
C LEU A 252 -10.65 13.41 -20.18
N GLU A 253 -9.74 14.01 -20.94
CA GLU A 253 -8.57 13.34 -21.51
C GLU A 253 -7.69 12.72 -20.41
N ASP A 254 -7.43 13.47 -19.34
CA ASP A 254 -6.61 13.00 -18.21
C ASP A 254 -7.29 11.80 -17.50
N ILE A 255 -8.60 11.83 -17.26
CA ILE A 255 -9.35 10.73 -16.65
C ILE A 255 -9.35 9.51 -17.57
N MET A 256 -9.70 9.69 -18.85
CA MET A 256 -9.76 8.59 -19.82
C MET A 256 -8.41 7.89 -19.98
N PHE A 257 -7.35 8.68 -20.09
CA PHE A 257 -5.98 8.16 -20.22
C PHE A 257 -5.55 7.39 -18.97
N ASN A 258 -5.73 7.96 -17.76
CA ASN A 258 -5.29 7.32 -16.52
C ASN A 258 -6.09 6.06 -16.17
N HIS A 259 -7.35 5.98 -16.61
CA HIS A 259 -8.25 4.87 -16.30
C HIS A 259 -8.44 3.86 -17.44
N GLY A 260 -7.76 4.02 -18.57
CA GLY A 260 -7.84 3.09 -19.71
C GLY A 260 -9.25 3.03 -20.30
N ILE A 261 -9.89 4.19 -20.44
CA ILE A 261 -11.23 4.33 -21.04
C ILE A 261 -11.03 4.81 -22.48
N ASP A 262 -11.22 3.91 -23.44
CA ASP A 262 -11.04 4.23 -24.87
C ASP A 262 -12.27 4.94 -25.47
N GLU A 263 -13.46 4.57 -25.01
CA GLU A 263 -14.73 5.15 -25.46
C GLU A 263 -15.74 5.20 -24.31
N VAL A 264 -16.64 6.18 -24.37
CA VAL A 264 -17.81 6.24 -23.48
C VAL A 264 -19.05 6.05 -24.35
N SER A 265 -19.67 4.87 -24.24
CA SER A 265 -20.90 4.55 -24.96
C SER A 265 -22.05 5.47 -24.52
N ARG A 266 -22.83 5.96 -25.50
CA ARG A 266 -24.03 6.78 -25.28
C ARG A 266 -25.14 6.02 -24.57
#